data_AF-A0A9E2CFX8-F1
#
_entry.id   AF-A0A9E2CFX8-F1
#
_cell.length_a   1.000
_cell.length_b   1.000
_cell.length_c   1.000
_cell.angle_alpha   90.00
_cell.angle_beta   90.00
_cell.angle_gamma   90.00
#
_symmetry.space_group_name_H-M   'P 1'
#
loop_
_entity.id
_entity.type
_entity.pdbx_description
1 polymer ?
#
loop_
_entity_poly.entity_id
_entity_poly.type
_entity_poly.pdbx_seq_one_letter_code
_entity_poly.pdbx_strand_id
1 'polypeptide(L)'
;MLAETTLGIVLLMASATQTSSPAQPTDLTPSLTIAESPSLGPHAALYATSRPPLKVRPLIKLPPQCIRPGGWLRTQLNLMRDGLVGHLDEISGFCRPESGWLDPEGKTGWEEAPYWLRGFGELGCVLDDPRIIATTKTWLDAAIKSQQPDGWFGPRDNKARKDAWPNTIMLFAL
;
A
#
# COMPACT_ATOMS: atom_id res chain seq x y z
N MET A 1 38.85 16.10 -41.17
CA MET A 1 38.48 14.79 -40.61
C MET A 1 37.13 14.94 -39.94
N LEU A 2 36.06 14.89 -40.74
CA LEU A 2 34.66 14.86 -40.28
C LEU A 2 33.92 14.01 -41.31
N ALA A 3 33.48 12.83 -40.88
CA ALA A 3 32.68 11.91 -41.68
C ALA A 3 31.23 12.02 -41.18
N GLU A 4 30.37 12.68 -41.95
CA GLU A 4 28.93 12.65 -41.70
C GLU A 4 28.36 11.41 -42.41
N THR A 5 27.90 10.46 -41.60
CA THR A 5 27.25 9.23 -42.07
C THR A 5 25.75 9.44 -42.03
N THR A 6 25.15 9.86 -43.15
CA THR A 6 23.69 9.93 -43.29
C THR A 6 23.17 8.54 -43.66
N LEU A 7 22.66 7.80 -42.67
CA LEU A 7 22.01 6.50 -42.89
C LEU A 7 20.54 6.74 -43.28
N GLY A 8 20.24 6.61 -44.57
CA GLY A 8 18.87 6.67 -45.10
C GLY A 8 18.07 5.42 -44.72
N ILE A 9 16.89 5.62 -44.12
CA ILE A 9 15.92 4.55 -43.86
C ILE A 9 15.22 4.20 -45.18
N VAL A 10 15.44 2.99 -45.68
CA VAL A 10 14.69 2.41 -46.80
C VAL A 10 13.46 1.72 -46.23
N LEU A 11 12.27 2.28 -46.48
CA LEU A 11 10.99 1.66 -46.14
C LEU A 11 10.55 0.74 -47.29
N LEU A 12 10.74 -0.57 -47.13
CA LEU A 12 10.18 -1.57 -48.05
C LEU A 12 8.71 -1.84 -47.71
N MET A 13 7.81 -1.25 -48.50
CA MET A 13 6.38 -1.59 -48.47
C MET A 13 6.13 -2.80 -49.38
N ALA A 14 5.97 -3.98 -48.78
CA ALA A 14 5.54 -5.17 -49.49
C ALA A 14 4.00 -5.15 -49.62
N SER A 15 3.49 -4.81 -50.81
CA SER A 15 2.07 -4.95 -51.13
C SER A 15 1.75 -6.41 -51.45
N ALA A 16 1.20 -7.14 -50.47
CA ALA A 16 0.59 -8.43 -50.73
C ALA A 16 -0.84 -8.21 -51.24
N THR A 17 -1.09 -8.45 -52.53
CA THR A 17 -2.47 -8.51 -53.06
C THR A 17 -3.11 -9.81 -52.61
N GLN A 18 -3.81 -9.80 -51.47
CA GLN A 18 -4.73 -10.87 -51.10
C GLN A 18 -6.01 -10.73 -51.92
N THR A 19 -6.28 -11.74 -52.75
CA THR A 19 -7.60 -11.96 -53.34
C THR A 19 -8.58 -12.30 -52.21
N SER A 20 -9.51 -11.39 -51.93
CA SER A 20 -10.54 -11.58 -50.92
C SER A 20 -11.54 -12.66 -51.39
N SER A 21 -11.53 -13.82 -50.71
CA SER A 21 -12.70 -14.70 -50.66
C SER A 21 -13.86 -13.98 -49.97
N PRO A 22 -15.14 -14.19 -50.35
CA PRO A 22 -16.26 -13.60 -49.64
C PRO A 22 -16.21 -14.06 -48.19
N ALA A 23 -16.14 -13.09 -47.26
CA ALA A 23 -16.17 -13.34 -45.83
C ALA A 23 -17.44 -14.14 -45.50
N GLN A 24 -17.28 -15.35 -45.00
CA GLN A 24 -18.34 -16.05 -44.29
C GLN A 24 -18.79 -15.12 -43.15
N PRO A 25 -20.11 -14.94 -42.92
CA PRO A 25 -20.58 -14.18 -41.78
C PRO A 25 -20.05 -14.87 -40.52
N THR A 26 -19.01 -14.29 -39.91
CA THR A 26 -18.58 -14.67 -38.57
C THR A 26 -19.79 -14.46 -37.67
N ASP A 27 -20.35 -15.56 -37.19
CA ASP A 27 -21.34 -15.58 -36.13
C ASP A 27 -20.67 -15.00 -34.88
N LEU A 28 -20.73 -13.68 -34.76
CA LEU A 28 -20.25 -12.93 -33.60
C LEU A 28 -21.30 -12.98 -32.50
N THR A 29 -21.86 -14.17 -32.22
CA THR A 29 -22.65 -14.36 -31.00
C THR A 29 -21.67 -14.28 -29.83
N PRO A 30 -21.74 -13.24 -28.97
CA PRO A 30 -20.88 -13.17 -27.81
C PRO A 30 -21.22 -14.35 -26.88
N SER A 31 -20.27 -15.24 -26.65
CA SER A 31 -20.45 -16.30 -25.64
C SER A 31 -20.36 -15.67 -24.25
N LEU A 32 -21.47 -15.64 -23.53
CA LEU A 32 -21.50 -15.23 -22.13
C LEU A 32 -21.27 -16.45 -21.24
N THR A 33 -20.19 -16.43 -20.44
CA THR A 33 -19.96 -17.42 -19.38
C THR A 33 -19.97 -16.71 -18.04
N ILE A 34 -20.81 -17.17 -17.10
CA ILE A 34 -20.80 -16.68 -15.72
C ILE A 34 -19.69 -17.42 -14.99
N ALA A 35 -18.69 -16.68 -14.49
CA ALA A 35 -17.65 -17.25 -13.64
C ALA A 35 -18.21 -17.60 -12.25
N GLU A 36 -17.78 -18.74 -11.72
CA GLU A 36 -18.09 -19.11 -10.34
C GLU A 36 -17.45 -18.11 -9.37
N SER A 37 -18.10 -17.90 -8.22
CA SER A 37 -17.55 -17.05 -7.17
C SER A 37 -16.30 -17.71 -6.56
N PRO A 38 -15.19 -16.97 -6.36
CA PRO A 38 -14.00 -17.56 -5.77
C PRO A 38 -14.28 -18.00 -4.34
N SER A 39 -13.71 -19.15 -3.95
CA SER A 39 -13.75 -19.62 -2.57
C SER A 39 -12.97 -18.68 -1.66
N LEU A 40 -13.30 -18.69 -0.36
CA LEU A 40 -12.45 -18.05 0.63
C LEU A 40 -11.08 -18.73 0.63
N GLY A 41 -10.07 -18.03 0.13
CA GLY A 41 -8.69 -18.51 0.13
C GLY A 41 -8.12 -18.65 1.54
N PRO A 42 -6.88 -19.18 1.66
CA PRO A 42 -6.23 -19.44 2.95
C PRO A 42 -6.06 -18.17 3.82
N HIS A 43 -6.08 -16.99 3.20
CA HIS A 43 -5.93 -15.70 3.88
C HIS A 43 -7.20 -15.18 4.56
N ALA A 44 -8.35 -15.87 4.42
CA ALA A 44 -9.59 -15.45 5.05
C ALA A 44 -9.50 -15.37 6.58
N ALA A 45 -8.64 -16.18 7.20
CA ALA A 45 -8.41 -16.15 8.65
C ALA A 45 -7.71 -14.87 9.14
N LEU A 46 -7.05 -14.11 8.27
CA LEU A 46 -6.32 -12.89 8.62
C LEU A 46 -7.22 -11.66 8.77
N TYR A 47 -8.47 -11.74 8.30
CA TYR A 47 -9.39 -10.61 8.25
C TYR A 47 -10.75 -10.96 8.83
N ALA A 48 -11.43 -9.97 9.41
CA ALA A 48 -12.82 -10.12 9.79
C ALA A 48 -13.70 -10.30 8.53
N THR A 49 -14.35 -11.45 8.42
CA THR A 49 -15.30 -11.75 7.34
C THR A 49 -16.75 -11.59 7.80
N SER A 50 -17.70 -11.72 6.87
CA SER A 50 -19.14 -11.78 7.19
C SER A 50 -19.41 -12.82 8.28
N ARG A 51 -20.11 -12.41 9.34
CA ARG A 51 -20.59 -13.31 10.40
C ARG A 51 -21.95 -13.90 10.01
N PRO A 52 -22.28 -15.14 10.41
CA PRO A 52 -23.63 -15.67 10.22
C PRO A 52 -24.70 -14.73 10.81
N PRO A 53 -25.86 -14.56 10.15
CA PRO A 53 -26.35 -15.23 8.93
C PRO A 53 -25.97 -14.53 7.61
N LEU A 54 -25.02 -13.59 7.61
CA LEU A 54 -24.66 -12.82 6.41
C LEU A 54 -23.95 -13.70 5.38
N LYS A 55 -24.21 -13.43 4.10
CA LYS A 55 -23.49 -14.07 2.99
C LYS A 55 -21.99 -13.76 3.09
N VAL A 56 -21.19 -14.80 2.89
CA VAL A 56 -19.73 -14.70 2.82
C VAL A 56 -19.33 -13.76 1.68
N ARG A 57 -18.41 -12.84 1.95
CA ARG A 57 -17.82 -11.97 0.93
C ARG A 57 -16.68 -12.74 0.25
N PRO A 58 -16.79 -13.11 -1.04
CA PRO A 58 -15.74 -13.88 -1.72
C PRO A 58 -14.51 -13.02 -2.04
N LEU A 59 -14.66 -11.68 -2.06
CA LEU A 59 -13.57 -10.72 -2.31
C LEU A 59 -13.15 -10.05 -1.00
N ILE A 60 -12.03 -10.52 -0.44
CA ILE A 60 -11.37 -9.96 0.75
C ILE A 60 -10.07 -9.26 0.35
N LYS A 61 -9.56 -8.34 1.20
CA LYS A 61 -8.26 -7.70 0.99
C LYS A 61 -7.18 -8.80 0.95
N LEU A 62 -6.24 -8.70 0.02
CA LEU A 62 -5.05 -9.55 0.04
C LEU A 62 -4.03 -8.99 1.03
N PRO A 63 -3.32 -9.87 1.78
CA PRO A 63 -2.19 -9.42 2.60
C PRO A 63 -1.16 -8.65 1.76
N PRO A 64 -0.56 -7.57 2.29
CA PRO A 64 0.38 -6.73 1.53
C PRO A 64 1.53 -7.51 0.89
N GLN A 65 2.01 -8.57 1.56
CA GLN A 65 3.11 -9.43 1.08
C GLN A 65 2.68 -10.47 0.02
N CYS A 66 1.37 -10.62 -0.25
CA CYS A 66 0.88 -11.53 -1.29
C CYS A 66 1.05 -10.95 -2.71
N ILE A 67 1.40 -9.67 -2.84
CA ILE A 67 1.61 -9.00 -4.11
C ILE A 67 3.03 -8.44 -4.13
N ARG A 68 3.73 -8.64 -5.24
CA ARG A 68 5.04 -8.02 -5.46
C ARG A 68 4.95 -6.96 -6.56
N PRO A 69 5.30 -5.70 -6.29
CA PRO A 69 5.31 -4.67 -7.31
C PRO A 69 6.43 -4.94 -8.32
N GLY A 70 6.13 -4.71 -9.60
CA GLY A 70 7.07 -4.78 -10.71
C GLY A 70 7.18 -3.46 -11.47
N GLY A 71 8.16 -3.38 -12.38
CA GLY A 71 8.31 -2.26 -13.31
C GLY A 71 8.31 -0.88 -12.65
N TRP A 72 7.57 0.06 -13.24
CA TRP A 72 7.51 1.44 -12.78
C TRP A 72 7.04 1.58 -11.32
N LEU A 73 6.05 0.79 -10.89
CA LEU A 73 5.54 0.85 -9.51
C LEU A 73 6.61 0.46 -8.48
N ARG A 74 7.40 -0.59 -8.75
CA ARG A 74 8.54 -0.97 -7.91
C ARG A 74 9.53 0.19 -7.79
N THR A 75 9.81 0.88 -8.89
CA THR A 75 10.70 2.05 -8.89
C THR A 75 10.15 3.18 -8.01
N GLN A 76 8.86 3.52 -8.11
CA GLN A 76 8.27 4.57 -7.28
C GLN A 76 8.31 4.23 -5.78
N LEU A 77 8.04 2.97 -5.43
CA LEU A 77 8.11 2.50 -4.04
C LEU A 77 9.54 2.56 -3.49
N ASN A 78 10.53 2.17 -4.28
CA ASN A 78 11.93 2.32 -3.89
C ASN A 78 12.30 3.80 -3.69
N LEU A 79 11.85 4.70 -4.56
CA LEU A 79 12.10 6.14 -4.40
C LEU A 79 11.43 6.72 -3.13
N MET A 80 10.22 6.25 -2.79
CA MET A 80 9.58 6.64 -1.53
C MET A 80 10.37 6.14 -0.32
N ARG A 81 10.84 4.88 -0.36
CA ARG A 81 11.68 4.26 0.67
C ARG A 81 13.01 4.97 0.84
N ASP A 82 13.63 5.40 -0.25
CA ASP A 82 14.95 6.07 -0.23
C ASP A 82 14.83 7.59 -0.04
N GLY A 83 13.61 8.11 -0.04
CA GLY A 83 13.28 9.54 0.07
C GLY A 83 12.56 9.89 1.37
N LEU A 84 11.72 10.93 1.31
CA LEU A 84 11.09 11.53 2.48
C LEU A 84 10.32 10.51 3.34
N VAL A 85 9.57 9.59 2.74
CA VAL A 85 8.74 8.63 3.49
C VAL A 85 9.63 7.69 4.30
N GLY A 86 10.73 7.21 3.73
CA GLY A 86 11.61 6.26 4.40
C GLY A 86 12.52 6.85 5.48
N HIS A 87 12.65 8.17 5.52
CA HIS A 87 13.55 8.92 6.39
C HIS A 87 12.84 10.01 7.20
N LEU A 88 11.51 9.96 7.31
CA LEU A 88 10.75 11.02 8.00
C LEU A 88 11.11 11.11 9.48
N ASP A 89 11.53 9.99 10.09
CA ASP A 89 12.04 9.92 11.46
C ASP A 89 13.36 10.67 11.68
N GLU A 90 14.15 10.84 10.62
CA GLU A 90 15.37 11.64 10.64
C GLU A 90 15.09 13.13 10.44
N ILE A 91 13.99 13.47 9.75
CA ILE A 91 13.71 14.82 9.23
C ILE A 91 12.66 15.55 10.07
N SER A 92 11.48 14.95 10.30
CA SER A 92 10.36 15.58 10.99
C SER A 92 10.70 15.86 12.47
N GLY A 93 10.20 16.96 13.03
CA GLY A 93 10.28 17.24 14.47
C GLY A 93 9.32 16.39 15.32
N PHE A 94 8.36 15.71 14.70
CA PHE A 94 7.27 14.99 15.37
C PHE A 94 7.37 13.47 15.24
N CYS A 95 8.10 12.98 14.23
CA CYS A 95 8.39 11.55 14.02
C CYS A 95 9.69 11.11 14.72
N ARG A 96 9.99 11.65 15.90
CA ARG A 96 11.23 11.39 16.65
C ARG A 96 10.99 10.63 17.94
N PRO A 97 12.04 10.12 18.62
CA PRO A 97 11.89 9.43 19.91
C PRO A 97 11.12 10.23 20.98
N GLU A 98 11.16 11.56 20.93
CA GLU A 98 10.46 12.45 21.87
C GLU A 98 8.95 12.62 21.54
N SER A 99 8.44 11.91 20.53
CA SER A 99 7.04 11.91 20.16
C SER A 99 6.18 11.33 21.27
N GLY A 100 5.03 11.95 21.55
CA GLY A 100 4.07 11.43 22.53
C GLY A 100 3.48 10.06 22.16
N TRP A 101 3.71 9.61 20.92
CA TRP A 101 3.34 8.27 20.42
C TRP A 101 4.35 7.19 20.79
N LEU A 102 5.60 7.56 21.10
CA LEU A 102 6.67 6.65 21.53
C LEU A 102 6.95 6.75 23.03
N ASP A 103 6.91 7.97 23.57
CA ASP A 103 7.17 8.26 24.97
C ASP A 103 5.90 8.86 25.62
N PRO A 104 5.37 8.26 26.71
CA PRO A 104 4.27 8.85 27.48
C PRO A 104 4.52 10.26 28.02
N GLU A 105 5.79 10.64 28.21
CA GLU A 105 6.23 11.98 28.63
C GLU A 105 6.69 12.84 27.43
N GLY A 106 6.51 12.33 26.20
CA GLY A 106 6.86 13.00 24.95
C GLY A 106 6.11 14.31 24.73
N LYS A 107 6.72 15.20 23.94
CA LYS A 107 6.33 16.62 23.88
C LYS A 107 5.01 16.89 23.17
N THR A 108 4.66 16.08 22.17
CA THR A 108 3.51 16.33 21.29
C THR A 108 2.93 15.04 20.72
N GLY A 109 1.60 14.96 20.68
CA GLY A 109 0.84 13.86 20.12
C GLY A 109 0.31 14.11 18.70
N TRP A 110 0.98 14.96 17.92
CA TRP A 110 0.49 15.41 16.62
C TRP A 110 0.20 14.27 15.64
N GLU A 111 -0.80 14.43 14.78
CA GLU A 111 -1.26 13.42 13.84
C GLU A 111 -0.30 13.12 12.67
N GLU A 112 0.79 13.88 12.49
CA GLU A 112 1.80 13.57 11.47
C GLU A 112 2.39 12.16 11.63
N ALA A 113 2.74 11.77 12.86
CA ALA A 113 3.31 10.46 13.14
C ALA A 113 2.38 9.31 12.70
N PRO A 114 1.09 9.25 13.09
CA PRO A 114 0.20 8.21 12.61
C PRO A 114 -0.12 8.31 11.11
N TYR A 115 -0.16 9.51 10.49
CA TYR A 115 -0.31 9.63 9.04
C TYR A 115 0.84 8.97 8.28
N TRP A 116 2.07 9.26 8.72
CA TRP A 116 3.26 8.68 8.15
C TRP A 116 3.30 7.16 8.37
N LEU A 117 3.08 6.72 9.62
CA LEU A 117 3.19 5.32 10.02
C LEU A 117 2.27 4.41 9.20
N ARG A 118 1.06 4.88 8.87
CA ARG A 118 0.10 4.16 8.03
C ARG A 118 0.70 3.78 6.67
N GLY A 119 1.33 4.72 5.98
CA GLY A 119 1.95 4.46 4.67
C GLY A 119 3.31 3.77 4.79
N PHE A 120 4.10 4.16 5.78
CA PHE A 120 5.45 3.64 6.03
C PHE A 120 5.43 2.13 6.32
N GLY A 121 4.51 1.66 7.17
CA GLY A 121 4.38 0.23 7.47
C GLY A 121 3.99 -0.62 6.26
N GLU A 122 3.01 -0.16 5.46
CA GLU A 122 2.61 -0.85 4.23
C GLU A 122 3.76 -0.87 3.20
N LEU A 123 4.53 0.22 3.09
CA LEU A 123 5.71 0.29 2.23
C LEU A 123 6.76 -0.76 2.61
N GLY A 124 7.05 -0.90 3.91
CA GLY A 124 7.98 -1.91 4.40
C GLY A 124 7.52 -3.33 4.09
N CYS A 125 6.24 -3.62 4.26
CA CYS A 125 5.68 -4.94 3.95
C CYS A 125 5.71 -5.26 2.44
N VAL A 126 5.39 -4.29 1.58
CA VAL A 126 5.33 -4.52 0.12
C VAL A 126 6.73 -4.65 -0.50
N LEU A 127 7.74 -3.99 0.09
CA LEU A 127 9.14 -4.06 -0.35
C LEU A 127 9.98 -5.11 0.37
N ASP A 128 9.41 -5.84 1.33
CA ASP A 128 10.13 -6.76 2.23
C ASP A 128 11.33 -6.07 2.92
N ASP A 129 11.16 -4.80 3.35
CA ASP A 129 12.23 -3.99 3.96
C ASP A 129 12.29 -4.18 5.49
N PRO A 130 13.34 -4.84 6.03
CA PRO A 130 13.40 -5.17 7.44
C PRO A 130 13.59 -3.95 8.35
N ARG A 131 14.22 -2.87 7.86
CA ARG A 131 14.41 -1.64 8.64
C ARG A 131 13.07 -0.96 8.86
N ILE A 132 12.31 -0.77 7.78
CA ILE A 132 10.99 -0.14 7.86
C ILE A 132 10.05 -0.98 8.73
N ILE A 133 10.01 -2.29 8.54
CA ILE A 133 9.18 -3.19 9.36
C ILE A 133 9.53 -3.09 10.85
N ALA A 134 10.83 -3.10 11.20
CA ALA A 134 11.28 -2.99 12.59
C ALA A 134 10.93 -1.63 13.20
N THR A 135 11.13 -0.54 12.45
CA THR A 135 10.73 0.80 12.89
C THR A 135 9.22 0.86 13.09
N THR A 136 8.41 0.42 12.12
CA THR A 136 6.94 0.38 12.25
C THR A 136 6.51 -0.37 13.50
N LYS A 137 7.07 -1.56 13.75
CA LYS A 137 6.76 -2.35 14.94
C LYS A 137 7.05 -1.60 16.23
N THR A 138 8.13 -0.81 16.28
CA THR A 138 8.47 0.01 17.45
C THR A 138 7.36 1.01 17.77
N TRP A 139 6.85 1.72 16.76
CA TRP A 139 5.77 2.69 16.93
C TRP A 139 4.43 2.03 17.30
N LEU A 140 4.06 0.94 16.62
CA LEU A 140 2.81 0.22 16.93
C LEU A 140 2.84 -0.39 18.32
N ASP A 141 3.95 -1.01 18.73
CA ASP A 141 4.10 -1.57 20.06
C ASP A 141 3.97 -0.48 21.14
N ALA A 142 4.54 0.71 20.93
CA ALA A 142 4.41 1.83 21.86
C ALA A 142 2.96 2.34 21.95
N ALA A 143 2.27 2.47 20.81
CA ALA A 143 0.86 2.84 20.77
C ALA A 143 -0.03 1.81 21.49
N ILE A 144 0.20 0.51 21.31
CA ILE A 144 -0.57 -0.54 22.00
C ILE A 144 -0.26 -0.56 23.50
N LYS A 145 1.02 -0.51 23.88
CA LYS A 145 1.45 -0.55 25.28
C LYS A 145 1.01 0.65 26.10
N SER A 146 0.71 1.78 25.46
CA SER A 146 0.24 2.99 26.13
C SER A 146 -1.26 2.98 26.45
N GLN A 147 -1.96 1.88 26.19
CA GLN A 147 -3.36 1.70 26.57
C GLN A 147 -3.55 1.87 28.10
N GLN A 148 -4.55 2.64 28.48
CA GLN A 148 -4.96 2.97 29.84
C GLN A 148 -6.22 2.17 30.23
N PRO A 149 -6.59 2.10 31.54
CA PRO A 149 -7.73 1.30 32.00
C PRO A 149 -9.09 1.66 31.37
N ASP A 150 -9.25 2.89 30.89
CA ASP A 150 -10.46 3.35 30.20
C ASP A 150 -10.44 3.14 28.68
N GLY A 151 -9.40 2.46 28.16
CA GLY A 151 -9.23 2.16 26.74
C GLY A 151 -8.54 3.25 25.93
N TRP A 152 -8.24 4.42 26.50
CA TRP A 152 -7.43 5.43 25.82
C TRP A 152 -6.00 4.91 25.59
N PHE A 153 -5.40 5.21 24.43
CA PHE A 153 -4.01 4.84 24.13
C PHE A 153 -3.26 6.03 23.51
N GLY A 154 -1.94 5.97 23.44
CA GLY A 154 -1.11 7.04 22.88
C GLY A 154 -1.00 8.30 23.78
N PRO A 155 -0.75 9.47 23.18
CA PRO A 155 -0.37 10.69 23.90
C PRO A 155 -1.37 11.13 24.97
N ARG A 156 -0.87 11.48 26.15
CA ARG A 156 -1.70 11.98 27.28
C ARG A 156 -2.28 13.37 27.03
N ASP A 157 -1.55 14.23 26.32
CA ASP A 157 -2.03 15.58 25.97
C ASP A 157 -3.28 15.54 25.08
N ASN A 158 -3.33 14.62 24.12
CA ASN A 158 -4.52 14.40 23.29
C ASN A 158 -5.73 14.03 24.16
N LYS A 159 -5.53 13.16 25.18
CA LYS A 159 -6.58 12.81 26.14
C LYS A 159 -7.06 14.03 26.93
N ALA A 160 -6.12 14.80 27.48
CA ALA A 160 -6.41 15.98 28.31
C ALA A 160 -7.23 17.03 27.53
N ARG A 161 -6.90 17.21 26.25
CA ARG A 161 -7.60 18.11 25.33
C ARG A 161 -8.88 17.53 24.73
N LYS A 162 -9.18 16.25 25.01
CA LYS A 162 -10.29 15.48 24.39
C LYS A 162 -10.20 15.44 22.87
N ASP A 163 -8.98 15.44 22.33
CA ASP A 163 -8.72 15.34 20.90
C ASP A 163 -8.46 13.88 20.53
N ALA A 164 -9.49 13.22 19.98
CA ALA A 164 -9.40 11.83 19.54
C ALA A 164 -9.01 11.71 18.05
N TRP A 165 -8.76 12.81 17.35
CA TRP A 165 -8.44 12.77 15.92
C TRP A 165 -7.13 12.02 15.65
N PRO A 166 -5.99 12.35 16.29
CA PRO A 166 -4.74 11.64 16.06
C PRO A 166 -4.84 10.13 16.38
N ASN A 167 -5.62 9.77 17.42
CA ASN A 167 -5.92 8.39 17.79
C ASN A 167 -6.71 7.63 16.72
N THR A 168 -7.67 8.29 16.08
CA THR A 168 -8.43 7.70 14.98
C THR A 168 -7.53 7.34 13.81
N ILE A 169 -6.53 8.19 13.51
CA ILE A 169 -5.55 7.90 12.46
C ILE A 169 -4.61 6.77 12.88
N MET A 170 -4.18 6.72 14.14
CA MET A 170 -3.33 5.63 14.64
C MET A 170 -4.05 4.27 14.57
N LEU A 171 -5.37 4.21 14.80
CA LEU A 171 -6.16 2.99 14.60
C LEU A 171 -6.13 2.48 13.15
N PHE A 172 -5.84 3.32 12.15
CA PHE A 172 -5.69 2.86 10.77
C PHE A 172 -4.30 2.27 10.48
N ALA A 173 -3.32 2.55 11.35
CA ALA A 173 -1.98 1.98 11.26
C ALA A 173 -1.82 0.67 12.07
N LEU A 174 -2.66 0.48 13.10
CA LEU A 174 -2.78 -0.74 13.92
C LEU A 174 -3.55 -1.85 13.18
#